data_AF-A0A1V1PNS3-F1
#
_entry.id   AF-A0A1V1PNS3-F1
#
_cell.length_a   1.000
_cell.length_b   1.000
_cell.length_c   1.000
_cell.angle_alpha   90.00
_cell.angle_beta   90.00
_cell.angle_gamma   90.00
#
_symmetry.space_group_name_H-M   'P 1'
#
loop_
_entity.id
_entity.type
_entity.pdbx_description
1 polymer ?
#
loop_
_entity_poly.entity_id
_entity_poly.type
_entity_poly.pdbx_seq_one_letter_code
_entity_poly.pdbx_strand_id
1 'polypeptide(L)'
;MGRHSLLSLSCFAAAGAWPTLVTALGSAMMSPLERAMQDSICGAPLHTAPALLGHCAACWAGSAILAATGIVVLMSNAKHAARVKAD
;
A
#
# COMPACT_ATOMS: atom_id res chain seq x y z
N MET A 1 -14.26 -13.94 15.19
CA MET A 1 -13.46 -12.83 14.61
C MET A 1 -14.43 -11.81 14.03
N GLY A 2 -14.45 -10.57 14.53
CA GLY A 2 -15.38 -9.55 14.04
C GLY A 2 -15.03 -9.10 12.62
N ARG A 3 -16.04 -8.71 11.81
CA ARG A 3 -15.84 -8.15 10.45
C ARG A 3 -14.80 -7.03 10.41
N HIS A 4 -14.72 -6.22 11.47
CA HIS A 4 -13.74 -5.14 11.61
C HIS A 4 -12.28 -5.62 11.76
N SER A 5 -12.06 -6.75 12.45
CA SER A 5 -10.71 -7.33 12.55
C SER A 5 -10.23 -7.85 11.20
N LEU A 6 -11.10 -8.52 10.44
CA LEU A 6 -10.80 -8.98 9.08
C LEU A 6 -10.48 -7.81 8.15
N LEU A 7 -11.27 -6.72 8.23
CA LEU A 7 -11.01 -5.48 7.49
C LEU A 7 -9.64 -4.88 7.85
N SER A 8 -9.31 -4.73 9.14
CA SER A 8 -8.00 -4.21 9.54
C SER A 8 -6.85 -5.07 9.03
N LEU A 9 -7.01 -6.40 9.05
CA LEU A 9 -6.01 -7.34 8.56
C LEU A 9 -5.80 -7.19 7.04
N SER A 10 -6.89 -7.03 6.28
CA SER A 10 -6.80 -6.76 4.84
C SER A 10 -6.12 -5.43 4.54
N CYS A 11 -6.32 -4.39 5.35
CA CYS A 11 -5.63 -3.11 5.20
C CYS A 11 -4.12 -3.23 5.44
N PHE A 12 -3.70 -3.99 6.46
CA PHE A 12 -2.28 -4.23 6.71
C PHE A 12 -1.63 -5.10 5.63
N ALA A 13 -2.32 -6.14 5.17
CA ALA A 13 -1.86 -6.96 4.05
C ALA A 13 -1.73 -6.13 2.77
N ALA A 14 -2.72 -5.29 2.48
CA ALA A 14 -2.68 -4.36 1.35
C ALA A 14 -1.55 -3.34 1.50
N ALA A 15 -1.31 -2.81 2.70
CA ALA A 15 -0.22 -1.86 2.96
C ALA A 15 1.16 -2.46 2.66
N GLY A 16 1.41 -3.72 3.09
CA GLY A 16 2.66 -4.41 2.81
C GLY A 16 2.84 -4.77 1.34
N ALA A 17 1.76 -5.17 0.66
CA ALA A 17 1.81 -5.55 -0.75
C ALA A 17 1.73 -4.34 -1.71
N TRP A 18 1.38 -3.15 -1.23
CA TRP A 18 1.06 -1.99 -2.06
C TRP A 18 2.15 -1.61 -3.06
N PRO A 19 3.45 -1.52 -2.69
CA PRO A 19 4.49 -1.15 -3.65
C PRO A 19 4.60 -2.14 -4.82
N THR A 20 4.49 -3.44 -4.52
CA THR A 20 4.48 -4.50 -5.53
C THR A 20 3.22 -4.44 -6.39
N LEU A 21 2.07 -4.17 -5.78
CA LEU A 21 0.77 -4.11 -6.46
C LEU A 21 0.70 -2.94 -7.45
N VAL A 22 1.19 -1.76 -7.06
CA VAL A 22 1.31 -0.59 -7.94
C VAL A 22 2.29 -0.85 -9.07
N THR A 23 3.40 -1.52 -8.80
CA THR A 23 4.39 -1.86 -9.83
C THR A 23 3.82 -2.87 -10.85
N ALA A 24 3.11 -3.90 -10.37
CA ALA A 24 2.46 -4.88 -11.23
C ALA A 24 1.32 -4.26 -12.05
N LEU A 25 0.56 -3.34 -11.46
CA LEU A 25 -0.47 -2.61 -12.20
C LEU A 25 0.15 -1.68 -13.25
N GLY A 26 1.20 -0.94 -12.88
CA GLY A 26 1.92 -0.06 -13.80
C GLY A 26 2.49 -0.84 -14.99
N SER A 27 3.09 -2.00 -14.76
CA SER A 27 3.59 -2.84 -15.84
C SER A 27 2.44 -3.40 -16.69
N ALA A 28 1.31 -3.80 -16.10
CA ALA A 28 0.15 -4.29 -16.84
C ALA A 28 -0.50 -3.20 -17.73
N MET A 29 -0.45 -1.93 -17.32
CA MET A 29 -1.00 -0.82 -18.09
C MET A 29 -0.05 -0.32 -19.19
N MET A 30 1.23 -0.68 -19.14
CA MET A 30 2.19 -0.29 -20.17
C MET A 30 2.06 -1.14 -21.42
N SER A 31 2.16 -0.47 -22.56
CA SER A 31 2.37 -1.11 -23.85
C SER A 31 3.74 -1.81 -23.92
N PRO A 32 3.94 -2.76 -24.85
CA PRO A 32 5.23 -3.43 -25.05
C PRO A 32 6.38 -2.46 -25.32
N LEU A 33 6.11 -1.34 -26.01
CA LEU A 33 7.11 -0.32 -26.32
C LEU A 33 7.54 0.46 -25.08
N GLU A 34 6.60 0.88 -24.23
CA GLU A 34 6.89 1.60 -22.98
C GLU A 34 7.73 0.75 -22.04
N ARG A 35 7.43 -0.56 -21.95
CA ARG A 35 8.21 -1.49 -21.13
C ARG A 35 9.65 -1.62 -21.63
N ALA A 36 9.84 -1.74 -22.95
CA ALA A 36 11.16 -1.81 -23.56
C ALA A 36 11.97 -0.50 -23.36
N MET A 37 11.31 0.66 -23.36
CA MET A 37 11.98 1.93 -23.08
C MET A 37 12.40 2.06 -21.61
N GLN A 38 11.59 1.55 -20.68
CA GLN A 38 11.86 1.62 -19.24
C GLN A 38 13.05 0.74 -18.82
N ASP A 39 13.22 -0.42 -19.46
CA ASP A 39 14.35 -1.35 -19.25
C ASP A 39 15.62 -0.93 -20.04
N SER A 40 15.52 0.08 -20.90
CA SER A 40 16.66 0.57 -21.68
C SER A 40 17.61 1.39 -20.83
N ILE A 41 18.93 1.24 -21.08
CA ILE A 41 20.00 1.97 -20.39
C ILE A 41 19.82 3.49 -20.41
N CYS A 42 19.21 4.04 -21.46
CA CYS A 42 18.96 5.49 -21.61
C CYS A 42 17.66 5.96 -20.92
N GLY A 43 16.78 5.02 -20.54
CA GLY A 43 15.49 5.27 -19.90
C GLY A 43 15.46 4.92 -18.41
N ALA A 44 16.59 4.48 -17.84
CA ALA A 44 16.71 4.23 -16.41
C ALA A 44 16.21 5.47 -15.65
N PRO A 45 15.24 5.33 -14.72
CA PRO A 45 14.68 6.47 -14.02
C PRO A 45 15.75 7.11 -13.13
N LEU A 46 16.47 8.07 -13.72
CA LEU A 46 17.43 8.96 -13.07
C LEU A 46 16.73 9.86 -12.03
N HIS A 47 15.39 9.84 -11.97
CA HIS A 47 14.56 10.46 -10.94
C HIS A 47 14.50 9.61 -9.66
N THR A 48 15.67 9.34 -9.10
CA THR A 48 15.85 8.73 -7.79
C THR A 48 15.46 9.74 -6.70
N ALA A 49 14.17 9.85 -6.40
CA ALA A 49 13.78 10.05 -5.01
C ALA A 49 14.41 8.91 -4.18
N PRO A 50 14.77 9.12 -2.90
CA PRO A 50 15.38 8.07 -2.09
C PRO A 50 14.52 6.81 -2.17
N ALA A 51 15.05 5.79 -2.86
CA ALA A 51 14.35 4.55 -3.10
C ALA A 51 14.56 3.67 -1.87
N LEU A 52 13.51 3.51 -1.07
CA LEU A 52 13.51 2.53 0.01
C LEU A 52 13.06 1.19 -0.59
N LEU A 53 13.92 0.18 -0.52
CA LEU A 53 13.69 -1.17 -1.09
C LEU A 53 13.27 -1.13 -2.58
N GLY A 54 13.85 -0.23 -3.38
CA GLY A 54 13.56 -0.14 -4.82
C GLY A 54 12.23 0.54 -5.18
N HIS A 55 11.52 1.13 -4.21
CA HIS A 55 10.26 1.84 -4.45
C HIS A 55 10.35 3.33 -4.06
N CYS A 56 9.64 4.19 -4.80
CA CYS A 56 9.65 5.64 -4.57
C CYS A 56 8.76 6.06 -3.39
N ALA A 57 8.94 7.29 -2.92
CA ALA A 57 8.17 7.86 -1.81
C ALA A 57 6.64 7.78 -2.01
N ALA A 58 6.15 7.91 -3.24
CA ALA A 58 4.72 7.79 -3.54
C ALA A 58 4.17 6.38 -3.28
N CYS A 59 4.95 5.33 -3.58
CA CYS A 59 4.57 3.95 -3.27
C CYS A 59 4.49 3.73 -1.75
N TRP A 60 5.45 4.28 -1.00
CA TRP A 60 5.43 4.21 0.46
C TRP A 60 4.32 5.05 1.10
N ALA A 61 3.95 6.19 0.49
CA ALA A 61 2.82 7.00 0.94
C ALA A 61 1.49 6.23 0.87
N GLY A 62 1.24 5.50 -0.22
CA GLY A 62 0.04 4.65 -0.32
C GLY A 62 0.03 3.52 0.73
N SER A 63 1.19 2.92 0.99
CA SER A 63 1.35 1.92 2.07
C SER A 63 1.02 2.52 3.44
N ALA A 64 1.49 3.75 3.71
CA ALA A 64 1.20 4.47 4.96
C ALA A 64 -0.29 4.80 5.12
N ILE A 65 -0.98 5.22 4.06
CA ILE A 65 -2.42 5.51 4.09
C ILE A 65 -3.22 4.23 4.41
N LEU A 66 -2.88 3.10 3.78
CA LEU A 66 -3.54 1.82 4.04
C LEU A 66 -3.30 1.33 5.47
N ALA A 67 -2.06 1.45 5.96
CA ALA A 67 -1.73 1.11 7.35
C ALA A 67 -2.51 1.99 8.34
N ALA A 68 -2.54 3.31 8.12
CA ALA A 68 -3.30 4.25 8.94
C ALA A 68 -4.79 3.91 8.96
N THR A 69 -5.36 3.55 7.82
CA THR A 69 -6.77 3.13 7.72
C THR A 69 -7.04 1.86 8.54
N GLY A 70 -6.15 0.87 8.46
CA GLY A 70 -6.24 -0.35 9.26
C GLY A 70 -6.20 -0.08 10.76
N ILE A 71 -5.32 0.83 11.21
CA ILE A 71 -5.23 1.26 12.61
C ILE A 71 -6.52 1.95 13.06
N VAL A 72 -7.06 2.88 12.25
CA VAL A 72 -8.29 3.61 12.58
C VAL A 72 -9.47 2.64 12.74
N VAL A 73 -9.62 1.68 11.83
CA VAL A 73 -10.68 0.66 11.91
C VAL A 73 -10.51 -0.21 13.17
N LEU A 74 -9.29 -0.64 13.48
CA LEU A 74 -9.00 -1.45 14.66
C LEU A 74 -9.30 -0.69 15.96
N MET A 75 -8.87 0.58 16.07
CA MET A 75 -9.10 1.43 17.22
C MET A 75 -10.59 1.76 17.41
N SER A 76 -11.33 1.99 16.31
CA SER A 76 -12.77 2.26 16.37
C SER A 76 -13.54 1.05 16.92
N ASN A 77 -13.14 -0.16 16.53
CA ASN A 77 -13.72 -1.39 17.06
C ASN A 77 -13.39 -1.61 18.55
N ALA A 78 -12.16 -1.31 18.98
CA ALA A 78 -11.77 -1.39 20.39
C ALA A 78 -12.56 -0.40 21.26
N LYS A 79 -12.76 0.83 20.78
CA LYS A 79 -13.57 1.85 21.48
C LYS A 79 -15.04 1.44 21.59
N HIS A 80 -15.63 0.85 20.56
CA HIS A 80 -17.01 0.35 20.63
C HIS A 80 -17.15 -0.81 21.61
N ALA A 81 -16.23 -1.78 21.59
CA ALA A 81 -16.25 -2.90 22.52
C ALA A 81 -16.09 -2.45 23.99
N ALA A 82 -15.29 -1.41 24.24
CA ALA A 82 -15.12 -0.84 25.58
C ALA A 82 -16.37 -0.10 26.08
N ARG A 83 -17.10 0.62 25.21
CA ARG A 83 -18.35 1.30 25.58
C ARG A 83 -19.47 0.33 25.93
N VAL A 84 -19.68 -0.73 25.13
CA VAL A 84 -20.70 -1.75 25.38
C VAL A 84 -20.49 -2.49 26.71
N LYS A 85 -19.25 -2.56 27.21
CA LYS A 85 -18.93 -3.18 28.50
C LYS A 85 -19.16 -2.26 29.71
N ALA A 86 -19.34 -0.96 29.49
CA ALA A 86 -19.53 0.04 30.53
C ALA A 86 -21.00 0.37 30.79
N ASP A 87 -21.90 -0.11 29.93
CA ASP A 87 -23.37 -0.07 30.07
C ASP A 87 -23.87 -1.41 30.67
#